data_AF-A0A366F718-F1
#
_entry.id   AF-A0A366F718-F1
#
_cell.length_a   1.000
_cell.length_b   1.000
_cell.length_c   1.000
_cell.angle_alpha   90.00
_cell.angle_beta   90.00
_cell.angle_gamma   90.00
#
_symmetry.space_group_name_H-M   'P 1'
#
loop_
_entity.id
_entity.type
_entity.pdbx_description
1 polymer ?
#
loop_
_entity_poly.entity_id
_entity_poly.type
_entity_poly.pdbx_seq_one_letter_code
_entity_poly.pdbx_strand_id
1 'polypeptide(L)' 'MRMLIALVAIVYLVGVGVALSPTIQGGWNSGSPSSFAASVGQALPNALAWPAHI' A
#
# COMPACT_ATOMS: atom_id res chain seq x y z
N MET A 1 -19.79 2.94 17.87
CA MET A 1 -19.24 1.82 17.07
C MET A 1 -18.85 2.23 15.65
N ARG A 2 -19.75 2.81 14.81
CA ARG A 2 -19.40 3.25 13.43
C ARG A 2 -18.16 4.14 13.33
N MET A 3 -17.99 5.08 14.25
CA MET A 3 -16.88 6.04 14.25
C MET A 3 -15.55 5.36 14.57
N LEU A 4 -15.56 4.39 15.50
CA LEU A 4 -14.37 3.62 15.84
C LEU A 4 -13.91 2.77 14.65
N ILE A 5 -14.84 2.10 13.99
CA ILE A 5 -14.57 1.30 12.79
C ILE A 5 -13.98 2.17 11.68
N ALA A 6 -14.55 3.35 11.45
CA ALA A 6 -14.04 4.30 10.46
C ALA A 6 -12.59 4.73 10.78
N LEU A 7 -12.31 5.04 12.05
CA LEU A 7 -10.96 5.39 12.49
C LEU A 7 -9.96 4.25 12.26
N VAL A 8 -10.32 3.02 12.63
CA VAL A 8 -9.47 1.85 12.41
C VAL A 8 -9.21 1.62 10.92
N ALA A 9 -10.24 1.75 10.07
CA ALA A 9 -10.10 1.63 8.63
C ALA A 9 -9.17 2.70 8.04
N ILE A 10 -9.28 3.96 8.49
CA ILE A 10 -8.39 5.04 8.05
C ILE A 10 -6.94 4.73 8.42
N VAL A 11 -6.69 4.35 9.68
CA VAL A 11 -5.33 3.99 10.15
C VAL A 11 -4.76 2.83 9.34
N TYR A 12 -5.56 1.81 9.07
CA TYR A 12 -5.16 0.66 8.26
C TYR A 12 -4.80 1.07 6.82
N LEU A 13 -5.66 1.84 6.15
CA LEU A 13 -5.41 2.30 4.78
C LEU A 13 -4.15 3.18 4.69
N VAL A 14 -3.90 4.02 5.69
CA VAL A 14 -2.69 4.83 5.77
C VAL A 14 -1.46 3.93 5.94
N GLY A 15 -1.51 2.94 6.83
CA GLY A 15 -0.42 1.98 7.05
C GLY A 15 -0.05 1.19 5.79
N VAL A 16 -1.06 0.66 5.09
CA VAL A 16 -0.89 -0.04 3.81
C VAL A 16 -0.26 0.89 2.77
N GLY A 17 -0.71 2.15 2.68
CA GLY A 17 -0.14 3.15 1.78
C GLY A 17 1.33 3.46 2.06
N VAL A 18 1.71 3.55 3.34
CA VAL A 18 3.11 3.73 3.76
C VAL A 18 3.97 2.54 3.34
N ALA A 19 3.49 1.31 3.56
CA ALA A 19 4.18 0.10 3.15
C ALA A 19 4.38 -0.01 1.62
N LEU A 20 3.45 0.52 0.83
CA LEU A 20 3.55 0.62 -0.64
C LEU A 20 4.41 1.79 -1.14
N SER A 21 4.71 2.77 -0.28
CA SER A 21 5.40 4.00 -0.71
C SER A 21 6.73 3.78 -1.41
N PRO A 22 7.61 2.82 -1.02
CA PRO A 22 8.89 2.60 -1.72
C PRO A 22 8.68 2.09 -3.14
N THR A 23 7.70 1.19 -3.33
CA THR A 23 7.34 0.65 -4.65
C THR A 23 6.79 1.75 -5.56
N ILE A 24 5.95 2.64 -5.00
CA ILE A 24 5.41 3.78 -5.75
C ILE A 24 6.54 4.74 -6.13
N GLN A 25 7.36 5.17 -5.19
CA GLN A 25 8.46 6.11 -5.46
C GLN A 25 9.47 5.56 -6.47
N GLY A 26 9.82 4.27 -6.35
CA GLY A 26 10.75 3.62 -7.26
C GLY A 26 10.19 3.41 -8.68
N GLY A 27 8.89 3.17 -8.79
CA GLY A 27 8.21 2.79 -10.04
C GLY A 27 7.47 3.91 -10.78
N TRP A 28 7.11 5.01 -10.11
CA TRP A 28 6.22 6.03 -10.68
C TRP A 28 6.81 6.77 -11.88
N ASN A 29 8.14 6.98 -11.87
CA ASN A 29 8.88 7.65 -12.94
C ASN A 29 9.76 6.67 -13.75
N SER A 30 9.59 5.35 -13.56
CA SER A 30 10.46 4.35 -14.18
C SER A 30 9.65 3.29 -14.93
N GLY A 31 10.05 3.01 -16.18
CA GLY A 31 9.43 1.98 -17.02
C GLY A 31 8.05 2.36 -17.57
N SER A 32 7.34 1.35 -18.09
CA SER A 32 5.99 1.52 -18.64
C SER A 32 4.93 1.50 -17.53
N PRO A 33 3.76 2.14 -17.74
CA PRO A 33 2.64 2.10 -16.79
C PRO A 33 2.18 0.67 -16.44
N SER A 34 2.27 -0.26 -17.40
CA SER A 34 1.96 -1.67 -17.18
C SER A 34 2.94 -2.36 -16.23
N SER A 35 4.23 -2.04 -16.33
CA SER A 35 5.27 -2.57 -15.45
C SER A 35 5.12 -2.02 -14.03
N PHE A 36 4.75 -0.75 -13.92
CA PHE A 36 4.42 -0.12 -12.64
C PHE A 36 3.19 -0.76 -11.97
N ALA A 37 2.10 -0.98 -12.72
CA ALA A 37 0.93 -1.65 -12.17
C ALA A 37 1.23 -3.07 -11.70
N ALA A 38 2.08 -3.80 -12.45
CA ALA A 38 2.52 -5.13 -12.06
C ALA A 38 3.36 -5.11 -10.76
N SER A 39 4.29 -4.16 -10.61
CA SER A 39 5.12 -4.06 -9.39
C SER A 39 4.29 -3.69 -8.16
N VAL A 40 3.32 -2.79 -8.30
CA VAL A 40 2.34 -2.47 -7.24
C VAL A 40 1.53 -3.71 -6.90
N GLY A 41 1.02 -4.44 -7.89
CA GLY A 41 0.26 -5.68 -7.67
C GLY A 41 1.06 -6.78 -6.96
N GLN A 42 2.36 -6.88 -7.21
CA GLN A 42 3.25 -7.80 -6.51
C GLN A 42 3.56 -7.37 -5.08
N ALA A 43 3.66 -6.07 -4.81
CA ALA A 43 3.92 -5.53 -3.48
C ALA A 43 2.67 -5.49 -2.58
N LEU A 44 1.48 -5.44 -3.19
CA LEU A 44 0.20 -5.27 -2.51
C LEU A 44 -0.09 -6.36 -1.45
N PRO A 45 0.11 -7.67 -1.69
CA PRO A 45 -0.16 -8.70 -0.68
C PRO A 45 0.69 -8.52 0.57
N ASN A 46 1.96 -8.11 0.40
CA ASN A 46 2.84 -7.84 1.53
C ASN A 46 2.42 -6.56 2.28
N ALA A 47 2.03 -5.51 1.55
CA ALA A 47 1.54 -4.28 2.17
C ALA A 47 0.23 -4.48 2.95
N LEU A 48 -0.66 -5.36 2.49
CA LEU A 48 -1.89 -5.74 3.19
C LEU A 48 -1.63 -6.55 4.46
N ALA A 49 -0.42 -7.10 4.65
CA ALA A 49 -0.03 -7.76 5.89
C ALA A 49 0.28 -6.76 7.02
N TRP A 50 0.31 -5.44 6.75
CA TRP A 50 0.45 -4.43 7.78
C TRP A 50 -0.68 -4.54 8.82
N PRO A 51 -0.40 -4.46 10.14
CA PRO A 51 0.86 -4.09 10.77
C PRO A 51 1.78 -5.26 11.15
N ALA A 52 1.52 -6.49 10.69
CA ALA A 52 2.27 -7.68 11.08
C ALA A 52 3.70 -7.74 10.48
N HIS A 53 3.99 -6.90 9.49
CA HIS A 53 5.30 -6.79 8.84
C HIS A 53 5.51 -5.33 8.40
N ILE A 54 6.69 -4.77 8.70
CA ILE A 54 7.16 -3.44 8.27
C ILE A 54 8.57 -3.56 7.68
#